data_AF-A0A8S3ITX7-F1
#
_entry.id   AF-A0A8S3ITX7-F1
#
_cell.length_a   1.000
_cell.length_b   1.000
_cell.length_c   1.000
_cell.angle_alpha   90.00
_cell.angle_beta   90.00
_cell.angle_gamma   90.00
#
_symmetry.space_group_name_H-M   'P 1'
#
loop_
_entity.id
_entity.type
_entity.pdbx_description
1 polymer ?
#
loop_
_entity_poly.entity_id
_entity_poly.type
_entity_poly.pdbx_seq_one_letter_code
_entity_poly.pdbx_strand_id
1 'polypeptide(L)'
;GCAESTSFLRLDWSPDGTMFTTAHAKNNTFPVAACVIRGASTVDAEFVGHRREVTCARFLQRILLINGRRRCLLAIGSKDRTLSLWLTSPRQPLCVVNDFFASGILDMSWCLNDDNGLITLGICSPDGACAFIIFNKDELGTPLTRPEMAKFYSDMYKVNMSIPTKAITNGTPMTNGNGHSHHVPPSTTVKATLANQTERRLGDGRRCIKPLCIDTHTAAPPSTTATTISKAPSPPR
;
A
#
# COMPACT_ATOMS: atom_id res chain seq x y z
N GLY A 1 18.96 -22.92 4.75
CA GLY A 1 19.39 -22.08 5.85
C GLY A 1 18.28 -21.11 6.17
N CYS A 2 17.73 -21.19 7.39
CA CYS A 2 16.69 -20.30 7.89
C CYS A 2 17.28 -19.56 9.09
N ALA A 3 17.87 -18.38 8.85
CA ALA A 3 18.20 -17.40 9.88
C ALA A 3 18.67 -16.11 9.17
N GLU A 4 17.78 -15.12 9.08
CA GLU A 4 18.04 -13.69 9.38
C GLU A 4 16.80 -12.84 9.04
N SER A 5 16.29 -12.14 10.05
CA SER A 5 15.15 -11.19 10.07
C SER A 5 13.72 -11.78 10.06
N THR A 6 13.03 -11.67 11.19
CA THR A 6 11.57 -11.80 11.32
C THR A 6 10.91 -10.58 10.65
N SER A 7 10.80 -10.56 9.32
CA SER A 7 10.02 -9.53 8.63
C SER A 7 8.52 -9.87 8.71
N PHE A 8 7.67 -8.88 8.95
CA PHE A 8 6.23 -9.04 8.74
C PHE A 8 6.01 -9.36 7.26
N LEU A 9 5.51 -10.55 6.97
CA LEU A 9 5.17 -11.00 5.61
C LEU A 9 3.67 -11.12 5.50
N ARG A 10 3.07 -10.30 4.65
CA ARG A 10 1.61 -10.25 4.56
C ARG A 10 1.13 -10.47 3.14
N LEU A 11 0.47 -11.60 2.94
CA LEU A 11 -0.35 -11.85 1.75
C LEU A 11 -1.67 -11.09 1.86
N ASP A 12 -2.37 -10.98 0.74
CA ASP A 12 -3.75 -10.52 0.73
C ASP A 12 -4.57 -11.16 -0.40
N TRP A 13 -5.87 -11.30 -0.16
CA TRP A 13 -6.83 -11.81 -1.12
C TRP A 13 -7.38 -10.69 -1.99
N SER A 14 -7.62 -10.96 -3.26
CA SER A 14 -8.36 -10.05 -4.12
C SER A 14 -9.78 -9.86 -3.58
N PRO A 15 -10.38 -8.66 -3.73
CA PRO A 15 -11.73 -8.39 -3.25
C PRO A 15 -12.78 -9.27 -3.94
N ASP A 16 -12.51 -9.77 -5.14
CA ASP A 16 -13.37 -10.73 -5.83
C ASP A 16 -13.15 -12.20 -5.37
N GLY A 17 -12.24 -12.46 -4.44
CA GLY A 17 -11.95 -13.79 -3.88
C GLY A 17 -11.46 -14.83 -4.89
N THR A 18 -11.07 -14.41 -6.10
CA THR A 18 -10.59 -15.31 -7.18
C THR A 18 -9.10 -15.60 -7.07
N MET A 19 -8.32 -14.75 -6.40
CA MET A 19 -6.88 -14.91 -6.27
C MET A 19 -6.35 -14.34 -4.95
N PHE A 20 -5.12 -14.72 -4.60
CA PHE A 20 -4.34 -14.06 -3.56
C PHE A 20 -2.91 -13.85 -4.03
N THR A 21 -2.26 -12.83 -3.47
CA THR A 21 -0.84 -12.55 -3.77
C THR A 21 -0.02 -12.70 -2.50
N THR A 22 1.06 -13.47 -2.59
CA THR A 22 1.97 -13.75 -1.48
C THR A 22 3.10 -12.73 -1.40
N ALA A 23 3.64 -12.58 -0.19
CA ALA A 23 4.92 -11.93 0.04
C ALA A 23 6.05 -12.98 0.00
N HIS A 24 7.29 -12.53 -0.24
CA HIS A 24 8.50 -13.34 -0.11
C HIS A 24 8.60 -14.61 -0.99
N ALA A 25 7.87 -14.66 -2.11
CA ALA A 25 8.07 -15.72 -3.10
C ALA A 25 9.37 -15.47 -3.91
N LYS A 26 9.91 -16.55 -4.48
CA LYS A 26 11.08 -16.49 -5.36
C LYS A 26 10.82 -17.32 -6.62
N ASN A 27 11.13 -16.75 -7.77
CA ASN A 27 11.30 -17.50 -9.01
C ASN A 27 12.79 -17.66 -9.25
N ASN A 28 13.28 -18.90 -9.11
CA ASN A 28 14.71 -19.19 -9.00
C ASN A 28 15.34 -18.35 -7.86
N THR A 29 16.22 -17.42 -8.21
CA THR A 29 16.90 -16.51 -7.28
C THR A 29 16.27 -15.12 -7.21
N PHE A 30 15.30 -14.81 -8.08
CA PHE A 30 14.69 -13.48 -8.15
C PHE A 30 13.48 -13.38 -7.22
N PRO A 31 13.41 -12.34 -6.36
CA PRO A 31 12.23 -12.05 -5.55
C PRO A 31 11.02 -11.72 -6.43
N VAL A 32 9.87 -12.31 -6.10
CA VAL A 32 8.60 -12.06 -6.78
C VAL A 32 7.47 -11.96 -5.78
N ALA A 33 6.39 -11.25 -6.14
CA ALA A 33 5.10 -11.45 -5.48
C ALA A 33 4.31 -12.47 -6.29
N ALA A 34 4.20 -13.70 -5.79
CA ALA A 34 3.51 -14.77 -6.50
C ALA A 34 1.99 -14.60 -6.36
N CYS A 35 1.29 -14.74 -7.46
CA CYS A 35 -0.16 -14.66 -7.54
C CYS A 35 -0.74 -16.05 -7.81
N VAL A 36 -1.61 -16.50 -6.92
CA VAL A 36 -2.23 -17.82 -7.00
C VAL A 36 -3.72 -17.64 -7.23
N ILE A 37 -4.26 -18.28 -8.26
CA ILE A 37 -5.70 -18.35 -8.49
C ILE A 37 -6.29 -19.38 -7.53
N ARG A 38 -7.42 -19.04 -6.91
CA ARG A 38 -8.15 -19.93 -6.01
C ARG A 38 -8.57 -21.19 -6.76
N GLY A 39 -8.15 -22.35 -6.25
CA GLY A 39 -8.45 -23.66 -6.85
C GLY A 39 -7.47 -24.08 -7.95
N ALA A 40 -6.49 -23.25 -8.31
CA ALA A 40 -5.39 -23.66 -9.17
C ALA A 40 -4.33 -24.45 -8.36
N SER A 41 -3.71 -25.44 -9.00
CA SER A 41 -2.62 -26.23 -8.44
C SER A 41 -1.23 -25.58 -8.58
N THR A 42 -1.14 -24.48 -9.35
CA THR A 42 0.12 -23.81 -9.70
C THR A 42 0.02 -22.30 -9.52
N VAL A 43 1.17 -21.64 -9.43
CA VAL A 43 1.26 -20.17 -9.46
C VAL A 43 0.84 -19.70 -10.84
N ASP A 44 -0.15 -18.81 -10.90
CA ASP A 44 -0.74 -18.36 -12.18
C ASP A 44 0.07 -17.24 -12.81
N ALA A 45 0.61 -16.31 -12.00
CA ALA A 45 1.66 -15.43 -12.45
C ALA A 45 2.42 -14.78 -11.30
N GLU A 46 3.41 -13.97 -11.67
CA GLU A 46 4.33 -13.32 -10.76
C GLU A 46 4.38 -11.83 -11.06
N PHE A 47 4.31 -11.01 -10.02
CA PHE A 47 4.62 -9.59 -10.12
C PHE A 47 6.12 -9.42 -9.90
N VAL A 48 6.82 -9.09 -10.98
CA VAL A 48 8.28 -8.99 -11.05
C VAL A 48 8.72 -7.52 -11.08
N GLY A 49 9.96 -7.26 -10.66
CA GLY A 49 10.56 -5.91 -10.68
C GLY A 49 11.26 -5.50 -9.39
N HIS A 50 11.03 -6.24 -8.30
CA HIS A 50 11.70 -6.03 -7.03
C HIS A 50 13.09 -6.66 -7.01
N ARG A 51 14.05 -5.95 -6.41
CA ARG A 51 15.46 -6.34 -6.27
C ARG A 51 15.77 -7.03 -4.94
N ARG A 52 14.85 -6.95 -3.98
CA ARG A 52 14.91 -7.61 -2.66
C ARG A 52 13.54 -8.20 -2.31
N GLU A 53 13.46 -8.84 -1.15
CA GLU A 53 12.25 -9.53 -0.70
C GLU A 53 11.03 -8.60 -0.66
N VAL A 54 9.95 -9.06 -1.28
CA VAL A 54 8.61 -8.49 -1.09
C VAL A 54 8.17 -8.73 0.36
N THR A 55 7.84 -7.65 1.06
CA THR A 55 7.42 -7.69 2.47
C THR A 55 5.91 -7.74 2.62
N CYS A 56 5.17 -7.06 1.75
CA CYS A 56 3.73 -7.01 1.85
C CYS A 56 3.05 -6.85 0.49
N ALA A 57 1.93 -7.54 0.34
CA ALA A 57 0.98 -7.43 -0.75
C ALA A 57 -0.39 -7.03 -0.15
N ARG A 58 -1.05 -6.02 -0.71
CA ARG A 58 -2.31 -5.46 -0.20
C ARG A 58 -3.26 -5.12 -1.33
N PHE A 59 -4.38 -5.81 -1.40
CA PHE A 59 -5.45 -5.45 -2.32
C PHE A 59 -6.30 -4.33 -1.73
N LEU A 60 -6.71 -3.39 -2.59
CA LEU A 60 -7.83 -2.53 -2.25
C LEU A 60 -9.06 -3.44 -2.12
N GLN A 61 -9.70 -3.45 -0.96
CA GLN A 61 -10.86 -4.28 -0.65
C GLN A 61 -12.15 -3.75 -1.32
N ARG A 62 -12.01 -3.27 -2.56
CA ARG A 62 -13.07 -2.78 -3.43
C ARG A 62 -12.67 -3.02 -4.88
N ILE A 63 -13.60 -3.58 -5.67
CA ILE A 63 -13.42 -3.73 -7.11
C ILE A 63 -13.57 -2.36 -7.77
N LEU A 64 -12.67 -2.04 -8.70
CA LEU A 64 -12.69 -0.81 -9.46
C LEU A 64 -13.32 -1.05 -10.84
N LEU A 65 -14.15 -0.12 -11.29
CA LEU A 65 -14.64 -0.03 -12.66
C LEU A 65 -13.74 0.91 -13.46
N ILE A 66 -13.00 0.34 -14.41
CA ILE A 66 -12.04 1.06 -15.27
C ILE A 66 -12.37 0.72 -16.72
N ASN A 67 -12.74 1.71 -17.52
CA ASN A 67 -13.13 1.55 -18.92
C ASN A 67 -14.19 0.45 -19.11
N GLY A 68 -15.21 0.43 -18.25
CA GLY A 68 -16.29 -0.55 -18.26
C GLY A 68 -15.90 -1.97 -17.79
N ARG A 69 -14.65 -2.18 -17.34
CA ARG A 69 -14.18 -3.48 -16.85
C ARG A 69 -13.92 -3.45 -15.35
N ARG A 70 -14.33 -4.51 -14.67
CA ARG A 70 -14.04 -4.75 -13.25
C ARG A 70 -12.58 -5.20 -13.10
N ARG A 71 -11.83 -4.55 -12.22
CA ARG A 71 -10.43 -4.86 -11.92
C ARG A 71 -10.16 -4.74 -10.44
N CYS A 72 -9.23 -5.55 -9.93
CA CYS A 72 -8.72 -5.38 -8.56
C CYS A 72 -7.42 -4.59 -8.59
N LEU A 73 -7.21 -3.75 -7.58
CA LEU A 73 -5.99 -2.97 -7.40
C LEU A 73 -5.15 -3.59 -6.29
N LEU A 74 -3.86 -3.78 -6.55
CA LEU A 74 -2.88 -4.38 -5.67
C LEU A 74 -1.71 -3.43 -5.43
N ALA A 75 -1.36 -3.19 -4.16
CA ALA A 75 -0.09 -2.59 -3.77
C ALA A 75 0.91 -3.66 -3.32
N ILE A 76 2.16 -3.49 -3.71
CA ILE A 76 3.28 -4.36 -3.32
C ILE A 76 4.41 -3.50 -2.77
N GLY A 77 4.91 -3.86 -1.58
CA GLY A 77 6.02 -3.21 -0.91
C GLY A 77 7.19 -4.17 -0.71
N SER A 78 8.42 -3.65 -0.73
CA SER A 78 9.64 -4.46 -0.70
C SER A 78 10.75 -3.84 0.17
N LYS A 79 11.68 -4.70 0.62
CA LYS A 79 12.94 -4.31 1.29
C LYS A 79 13.87 -3.47 0.40
N ASP A 80 13.63 -3.44 -0.91
CA ASP A 80 14.37 -2.59 -1.87
C ASP A 80 13.86 -1.14 -1.92
N ARG A 81 12.95 -0.76 -1.01
CA ARG A 81 12.37 0.59 -0.91
C ARG A 81 11.41 0.93 -2.05
N THR A 82 10.96 -0.07 -2.81
CA THR A 82 10.03 0.11 -3.92
C THR A 82 8.59 -0.15 -3.50
N LEU A 83 7.70 0.78 -3.82
CA LEU A 83 6.26 0.59 -3.88
C LEU A 83 5.85 0.34 -5.34
N SER A 84 5.05 -0.69 -5.60
CA SER A 84 4.43 -0.86 -6.92
C SER A 84 2.92 -1.09 -6.81
N LEU A 85 2.16 -0.50 -7.74
CA LEU A 85 0.71 -0.63 -7.86
C LEU A 85 0.37 -1.37 -9.15
N TRP A 86 -0.55 -2.32 -9.07
CA TRP A 86 -0.91 -3.20 -10.16
C TRP A 86 -2.43 -3.36 -10.25
N LEU A 87 -2.97 -3.32 -11.47
CA LEU A 87 -4.30 -3.84 -11.75
C LEU A 87 -4.22 -5.33 -12.07
N THR A 88 -5.23 -6.08 -11.68
CA THR A 88 -5.44 -7.45 -12.12
C THR A 88 -6.49 -7.50 -13.23
N SER A 89 -6.34 -8.46 -14.15
CA SER A 89 -7.27 -8.74 -15.26
C SER A 89 -7.46 -7.61 -16.31
N PRO A 90 -6.47 -7.35 -17.20
CA PRO A 90 -5.15 -7.98 -17.25
C PRO A 90 -4.20 -7.39 -16.20
N ARG A 91 -3.17 -8.17 -15.87
CA ARG A 91 -2.09 -7.78 -14.96
C ARG A 91 -1.33 -6.61 -15.59
N GLN A 92 -1.50 -5.42 -15.03
CA GLN A 92 -0.96 -4.19 -15.57
C GLN A 92 -0.34 -3.37 -14.45
N PRO A 93 0.97 -3.05 -14.51
CA PRO A 93 1.53 -2.10 -13.58
C PRO A 93 0.91 -0.73 -13.84
N LEU A 94 0.51 -0.05 -12.77
CA LEU A 94 0.01 1.34 -12.80
C LEU A 94 1.09 2.30 -12.35
N CYS A 95 1.76 1.95 -11.27
CA CYS A 95 2.77 2.81 -10.66
C CYS A 95 3.91 2.00 -10.08
N VAL A 96 5.09 2.59 -10.12
CA VAL A 96 6.30 2.08 -9.47
C VAL A 96 7.02 3.28 -8.92
N VAL A 97 7.25 3.30 -7.62
CA VAL A 97 7.99 4.33 -6.91
C VAL A 97 9.19 3.70 -6.24
N ASN A 98 10.37 4.16 -6.59
CA ASN A 98 11.62 3.73 -5.97
C ASN A 98 12.02 4.68 -4.85
N ASP A 99 12.86 4.18 -3.94
CA ASP A 99 13.44 4.97 -2.86
C ASP A 99 12.38 5.72 -2.03
N PHE A 100 11.26 5.03 -1.76
CA PHE A 100 10.08 5.61 -1.13
C PHE A 100 10.34 6.09 0.31
N PHE A 101 11.23 5.39 1.02
CA PHE A 101 11.72 5.73 2.36
C PHE A 101 13.24 5.55 2.42
N ALA A 102 13.87 5.90 3.55
CA ALA A 102 15.30 5.65 3.74
C ALA A 102 15.59 4.15 3.88
N SER A 103 14.66 3.40 4.51
CA SER A 103 14.66 1.94 4.61
C SER A 103 13.52 1.29 3.79
N GLY A 104 13.44 -0.04 3.81
CA GLY A 104 12.42 -0.80 3.06
C GLY A 104 10.99 -0.54 3.52
N ILE A 105 10.00 -0.91 2.71
CA ILE A 105 8.59 -0.87 3.11
C ILE A 105 8.31 -2.04 4.03
N LEU A 106 7.68 -1.78 5.19
CA LEU A 106 7.34 -2.80 6.18
C LEU A 106 5.93 -3.34 5.99
N ASP A 107 4.94 -2.45 5.91
CA ASP A 107 3.52 -2.79 5.83
C ASP A 107 2.72 -1.65 5.19
N MET A 108 1.52 -1.98 4.72
CA MET A 108 0.61 -1.05 4.07
C MET A 108 -0.85 -1.37 4.40
N SER A 109 -1.70 -0.35 4.30
CA SER A 109 -3.15 -0.53 4.43
C SER A 109 -3.92 0.46 3.56
N TRP A 110 -4.97 -0.04 2.90
CA TRP A 110 -5.88 0.77 2.12
C TRP A 110 -7.03 1.29 2.97
N CYS A 111 -7.44 2.52 2.70
CA CYS A 111 -8.69 3.11 3.16
C CYS A 111 -9.47 3.62 1.94
N LEU A 112 -10.78 3.37 1.92
CA LEU A 112 -11.71 3.94 0.96
C LEU A 112 -12.81 4.65 1.76
N ASN A 113 -12.98 5.94 1.52
CA ASN A 113 -14.10 6.68 2.04
C ASN A 113 -15.28 6.54 1.06
N ASP A 114 -16.36 5.89 1.51
CA ASP A 114 -17.54 5.62 0.68
C ASP A 114 -18.33 6.90 0.31
N ASP A 115 -18.24 7.97 1.13
CA ASP A 115 -19.03 9.19 0.95
C ASP A 115 -18.47 10.06 -0.18
N ASN A 116 -17.13 10.17 -0.28
CA ASN A 116 -16.46 11.00 -1.27
C ASN A 116 -15.66 10.20 -2.32
N GLY A 117 -15.55 8.88 -2.16
CA GLY A 117 -14.82 7.99 -3.05
C GLY A 117 -13.29 8.10 -2.95
N LEU A 118 -12.76 8.81 -1.95
CA LEU A 118 -11.32 9.01 -1.79
C LEU A 118 -10.64 7.73 -1.37
N ILE A 119 -9.61 7.32 -2.12
CA ILE A 119 -8.78 6.16 -1.81
C ILE A 119 -7.47 6.65 -1.20
N THR A 120 -7.07 6.08 -0.08
CA THR A 120 -5.81 6.39 0.61
C THR A 120 -5.04 5.12 0.90
N LEU A 121 -3.74 5.12 0.65
CA LEU A 121 -2.80 4.07 1.03
C LEU A 121 -1.88 4.59 2.12
N GLY A 122 -1.99 4.04 3.33
CA GLY A 122 -1.02 4.24 4.40
C GLY A 122 0.12 3.24 4.27
N ILE A 123 1.36 3.68 4.46
CA ILE A 123 2.59 2.90 4.27
C ILE A 123 3.55 3.23 5.42
N CYS A 124 4.22 2.23 5.99
CA CYS A 124 5.24 2.43 7.03
C CYS A 124 6.56 1.73 6.72
N SER A 125 7.62 2.19 7.39
CA SER A 125 8.98 1.66 7.25
C SER A 125 9.64 1.41 8.62
N PRO A 126 10.62 0.49 8.70
CA PRO A 126 11.39 0.26 9.93
C PRO A 126 12.27 1.45 10.34
N ASP A 127 12.49 2.44 9.47
CA ASP A 127 13.21 3.68 9.81
C ASP A 127 12.37 4.67 10.63
N GLY A 128 11.13 4.31 10.96
CA GLY A 128 10.19 5.13 11.74
C GLY A 128 9.32 6.05 10.89
N ALA A 129 9.54 6.11 9.57
CA ALA A 129 8.72 6.91 8.68
C ALA A 129 7.38 6.23 8.35
N CYS A 130 6.36 7.07 8.17
CA CYS A 130 5.06 6.69 7.61
C CYS A 130 4.68 7.71 6.53
N ALA A 131 3.96 7.24 5.51
CA ALA A 131 3.45 8.10 4.45
C ALA A 131 2.02 7.70 4.09
N PHE A 132 1.28 8.67 3.54
CA PHE A 132 -0.06 8.47 3.01
C PHE A 132 -0.08 8.92 1.56
N ILE A 133 -0.50 8.02 0.66
CA ILE A 133 -0.77 8.34 -0.73
C ILE A 133 -2.27 8.48 -0.89
N ILE A 134 -2.70 9.65 -1.35
CA ILE A 134 -4.12 9.95 -1.57
C ILE A 134 -4.35 9.97 -3.08
N PHE A 135 -5.31 9.17 -3.54
CA PHE A 135 -5.69 9.10 -4.94
C PHE A 135 -7.01 9.82 -5.14
N ASN A 136 -7.03 10.73 -6.12
CA ASN A 136 -8.25 11.37 -6.56
C ASN A 136 -9.14 10.38 -7.31
N LYS A 137 -10.44 10.67 -7.34
CA LYS A 137 -11.48 9.79 -7.92
C LYS A 137 -11.17 9.33 -9.35
N ASP A 138 -10.52 10.17 -10.13
CA ASP A 138 -10.26 9.93 -11.56
C ASP A 138 -8.93 9.21 -11.84
N GLU A 139 -8.10 8.96 -10.81
CA GLU A 139 -6.74 8.43 -10.99
C GLU A 139 -6.68 6.90 -11.06
N LEU A 140 -7.54 6.21 -10.31
CA LEU A 140 -7.55 4.74 -10.21
C LEU A 140 -8.79 4.09 -10.83
N GLY A 141 -9.83 4.86 -11.12
CA GLY A 141 -11.15 4.39 -11.56
C GLY A 141 -12.20 4.46 -10.46
N THR A 142 -13.44 4.07 -10.79
CA THR A 142 -14.57 4.20 -9.86
C THR A 142 -14.73 2.93 -9.01
N PRO A 143 -14.58 2.99 -7.67
CA PRO A 143 -14.87 1.85 -6.81
C PRO A 143 -16.36 1.49 -6.86
N LEU A 144 -16.67 0.20 -7.00
CA LEU A 144 -18.05 -0.28 -6.90
C LEU A 144 -18.63 0.09 -5.53
N THR A 145 -19.88 0.55 -5.49
CA THR A 145 -20.62 0.79 -4.25
C THR A 145 -20.87 -0.51 -3.47
N ARG A 146 -21.22 -0.44 -2.18
CA ARG A 146 -21.49 -1.65 -1.39
C ARG A 146 -22.64 -2.48 -1.98
N PRO A 147 -23.77 -1.89 -2.42
CA PRO A 147 -24.82 -2.65 -3.11
C PRO A 147 -24.33 -3.31 -4.40
N GLU A 148 -23.49 -2.63 -5.20
CA GLU A 148 -22.91 -3.21 -6.41
C GLU A 148 -21.94 -4.37 -6.09
N MET A 149 -21.16 -4.26 -5.01
CA MET A 149 -20.32 -5.35 -4.51
C MET A 149 -21.17 -6.56 -4.10
N ALA A 150 -22.26 -6.38 -3.36
CA ALA A 150 -23.15 -7.49 -3.01
C ALA A 150 -23.80 -8.14 -4.23
N LYS A 151 -24.29 -7.32 -5.17
CA LYS A 151 -24.82 -7.83 -6.44
C LYS A 151 -23.76 -8.65 -7.17
N PHE A 152 -22.52 -8.13 -7.25
CA PHE A 152 -21.40 -8.83 -7.86
C PHE A 152 -21.13 -10.19 -7.20
N TYR A 153 -21.06 -10.26 -5.86
CA TYR A 153 -20.84 -11.52 -5.15
C TYR A 153 -22.00 -12.50 -5.34
N SER A 154 -23.24 -12.00 -5.32
CA SER A 154 -24.42 -12.82 -5.58
C SER A 154 -24.38 -13.42 -6.97
N ASP A 155 -24.04 -12.61 -7.98
CA ASP A 155 -23.92 -13.04 -9.37
C ASP A 155 -22.78 -14.05 -9.57
N MET A 156 -21.64 -13.81 -8.93
CA MET A 156 -20.42 -14.60 -9.11
C MET A 156 -20.48 -15.95 -8.37
N TYR A 157 -20.91 -15.93 -7.11
CA TYR A 157 -20.91 -17.12 -6.26
C TYR A 157 -22.26 -17.84 -6.19
N LYS A 158 -23.30 -17.29 -6.84
CA LYS A 158 -24.66 -17.86 -6.85
C LYS A 158 -25.25 -17.99 -5.44
N VAL A 159 -24.91 -17.04 -4.56
CA VAL A 159 -25.40 -16.97 -3.16
C VAL A 159 -26.24 -15.70 -2.99
N ASN A 160 -27.43 -15.82 -2.41
CA ASN A 160 -28.22 -14.65 -2.04
C ASN A 160 -27.57 -13.93 -0.84
N MET A 161 -26.77 -12.91 -1.12
CA MET A 161 -26.12 -12.07 -0.10
C MET A 161 -27.01 -10.85 0.22
N SER A 162 -27.65 -10.84 1.39
CA SER A 162 -28.19 -9.61 1.98
C SER A 162 -27.09 -8.91 2.77
N ILE A 163 -26.72 -7.68 2.41
CA ILE A 163 -25.83 -6.87 3.26
C ILE A 163 -26.66 -6.43 4.47
N PRO A 164 -26.25 -6.73 5.71
CA PRO A 164 -26.85 -6.09 6.87
C PRO A 164 -26.52 -4.60 6.82
N THR A 165 -27.49 -3.75 6.48
CA THR A 165 -27.35 -2.28 6.45
C THR A 165 -27.28 -1.66 7.84
N LYS A 166 -27.04 -2.45 8.90
CA LYS A 166 -26.90 -1.87 10.24
C LYS A 166 -25.66 -0.98 10.23
N ALA A 167 -25.91 0.33 10.18
CA ALA A 167 -24.93 1.33 10.52
C ALA A 167 -24.34 0.90 11.86
N ILE A 168 -23.05 0.57 11.87
CA ILE A 168 -22.30 0.54 13.12
C ILE A 168 -22.36 1.98 13.60
N THR A 169 -23.24 2.26 14.57
CA THR A 169 -23.14 3.48 15.35
C THR A 169 -21.74 3.45 15.94
N ASN A 170 -20.87 4.35 15.47
CA ASN A 170 -19.55 4.53 16.03
C ASN A 170 -19.72 4.56 17.55
N GLY A 171 -19.12 3.57 18.23
CA GLY A 171 -18.98 3.64 19.68
C GLY A 171 -18.35 4.98 20.04
N THR A 172 -18.78 5.54 21.16
CA THR A 172 -18.32 6.82 21.72
C THR A 172 -16.83 7.02 21.43
N PRO A 173 -16.39 8.15 20.86
CA PRO A 173 -14.98 8.38 20.61
C PRO A 173 -14.22 8.23 21.93
N MET A 174 -13.27 7.29 21.98
CA MET A 174 -12.37 7.20 23.13
C MET A 174 -11.53 8.47 23.16
N THR A 175 -11.86 9.39 24.06
CA THR A 175 -11.00 10.51 24.37
C THR A 175 -9.81 9.96 25.14
N ASN A 176 -8.65 9.84 24.48
CA ASN A 176 -7.39 9.63 25.18
C ASN A 176 -7.08 10.90 25.98
N GLY A 177 -7.54 10.92 27.23
CA GLY A 177 -7.08 11.87 28.24
C GLY A 177 -5.67 11.50 28.66
N ASN A 178 -4.67 11.95 27.90
CA ASN A 178 -3.31 12.11 28.39
C ASN A 178 -2.62 13.24 27.62
N GLY A 179 -2.53 14.40 28.28
CA GLY A 179 -1.82 15.57 27.80
C GLY A 179 -0.31 15.36 27.78
N HIS A 180 0.19 14.80 26.69
CA HIS A 180 1.60 14.87 26.32
C HIS A 180 1.75 15.79 25.12
N SER A 181 2.73 16.69 25.20
CA SER A 181 2.94 17.82 24.29
C SER A 181 2.70 17.47 22.82
N HIS A 182 1.91 18.29 22.13
CA HIS A 182 1.68 18.22 20.69
C HIS A 182 2.97 18.49 19.91
N HIS A 183 3.87 17.51 19.83
CA HIS A 183 4.90 17.49 18.81
C HIS A 183 4.27 16.93 17.53
N VAL A 184 3.76 17.81 16.68
CA VAL A 184 3.32 17.44 15.33
C VAL A 184 4.58 17.12 14.53
N PRO A 185 4.80 15.86 14.10
CA PRO A 185 5.95 15.56 13.26
C PRO A 185 5.83 16.36 11.95
N PRO A 186 6.95 16.85 11.38
CA PRO A 186 6.92 17.59 10.14
C PRO A 186 6.27 16.75 9.04
N SER A 187 5.15 17.22 8.48
CA SER A 187 4.48 16.60 7.35
C SER A 187 4.87 17.32 6.07
N THR A 188 5.44 16.59 5.12
CA THR A 188 5.75 17.13 3.79
C THR A 188 4.74 16.57 2.81
N THR A 189 3.95 17.45 2.18
CA THR A 189 3.01 17.05 1.13
C THR A 189 3.70 17.18 -0.21
N VAL A 190 3.91 16.05 -0.90
CA VAL A 190 4.40 16.03 -2.28
C VAL A 190 3.24 15.70 -3.21
N LYS A 191 2.94 16.59 -4.16
CA LYS A 191 1.99 16.29 -5.24
C LYS A 191 2.71 15.58 -6.37
N ALA A 192 2.40 14.30 -6.58
CA ALA A 192 2.80 13.55 -7.75
C ALA A 192 1.53 13.03 -8.44
N THR A 193 1.47 13.15 -9.76
CA THR A 193 0.37 12.60 -10.57
C THR A 193 0.83 11.32 -11.27
N LEU A 194 -0.02 10.29 -11.27
CA LEU A 194 0.23 9.05 -12.06
C LEU A 194 0.46 9.36 -13.55
N ALA A 195 -0.09 10.47 -14.05
CA ALA A 195 0.09 10.96 -15.41
C ALA A 195 1.55 11.27 -15.79
N ASN A 196 2.43 11.54 -14.82
CA ASN A 196 3.84 11.84 -15.09
C ASN A 196 4.69 10.58 -15.30
N GLN A 197 4.10 9.38 -15.15
CA GLN A 197 4.84 8.16 -15.30
C GLN A 197 4.96 7.73 -16.76
N THR A 198 6.20 7.68 -17.27
CA THR A 198 6.46 7.34 -18.67
C THR A 198 6.37 5.83 -18.88
N GLU A 199 5.45 5.41 -19.75
CA GLU A 199 5.37 4.05 -20.27
C GLU A 199 6.10 3.93 -21.61
N ARG A 200 6.97 2.94 -21.75
CA ARG A 200 7.58 2.55 -23.02
C ARG A 200 7.10 1.16 -23.40
N ARG A 201 6.81 0.95 -24.68
CA ARG A 201 6.67 -0.40 -25.23
C ARG A 201 8.02 -0.90 -25.74
N LEU A 202 8.40 -2.08 -25.31
CA LEU A 202 9.58 -2.79 -25.79
C LEU A 202 9.31 -3.38 -27.18
N GLY A 203 10.38 -3.76 -27.90
CA GLY A 203 10.28 -4.31 -29.26
C GLY A 203 9.50 -5.62 -29.35
N ASP A 204 9.31 -6.33 -28.23
CA ASP A 204 8.51 -7.55 -28.10
C ASP A 204 7.02 -7.26 -27.72
N GLY A 205 6.62 -5.99 -27.69
CA GLY A 205 5.27 -5.55 -27.32
C GLY A 205 5.01 -5.48 -25.81
N ARG A 206 5.97 -5.86 -24.96
CA ARG A 206 5.82 -5.76 -23.50
C ARG A 206 5.88 -4.30 -23.05
N ARG A 207 5.08 -3.97 -22.03
CA ARG A 207 5.03 -2.64 -21.42
C ARG A 207 6.10 -2.53 -20.32
N CYS A 208 6.88 -1.46 -20.35
CA CYS A 208 7.86 -1.12 -19.33
C CYS A 208 7.53 0.27 -18.79
N ILE A 209 7.49 0.41 -17.46
CA ILE A 209 7.17 1.67 -16.81
C ILE A 209 8.43 2.22 -16.15
N LYS A 210 8.77 3.48 -16.44
CA LYS A 210 9.86 4.16 -15.75
C LYS A 210 9.42 4.42 -14.30
N PRO A 211 10.17 3.97 -13.29
CA PRO A 211 9.85 4.28 -11.90
C PRO A 211 9.89 5.78 -11.64
N LEU A 212 9.00 6.24 -10.75
CA LEU A 212 9.06 7.57 -10.17
C LEU A 212 10.06 7.57 -9.01
N CYS A 213 10.95 8.55 -8.96
CA CYS A 213 11.69 8.90 -7.75
C CYS A 213 10.90 10.03 -7.08
N ILE A 214 10.49 9.85 -5.83
CA ILE A 214 9.91 10.93 -5.04
C ILE A 214 11.02 11.47 -4.16
N ASP A 215 11.47 12.70 -4.43
CA ASP A 215 12.45 13.39 -3.58
C ASP A 215 11.76 13.80 -2.26
N THR A 216 11.62 12.85 -1.33
CA THR A 216 11.02 13.09 0.00
C THR A 216 12.05 13.60 1.02
N HIS A 217 13.34 13.53 0.71
CA HIS A 217 14.44 13.82 1.62
C HIS A 217 15.16 15.12 1.28
N THR A 218 14.50 16.27 1.48
CA THR A 218 15.28 17.48 1.79
C THR A 218 15.70 17.35 3.24
N ALA A 219 16.99 17.14 3.50
CA ALA A 219 17.51 17.11 4.86
C ALA A 219 17.08 18.39 5.59
N ALA A 220 16.40 18.26 6.73
CA ALA A 220 16.20 19.40 7.61
C ALA A 220 17.59 19.98 7.95
N PRO A 221 17.78 21.32 7.94
CA PRO A 221 19.04 21.89 8.41
C PRO A 221 19.30 21.40 9.84
N PRO A 222 20.56 21.12 10.21
CA PRO A 222 20.87 20.64 11.55
C PRO A 222 20.32 21.64 12.56
N SER A 223 19.36 21.21 13.39
CA SER A 223 18.88 22.01 14.50
C SER A 223 20.05 22.19 15.46
N THR A 224 20.62 23.39 15.50
CA THR A 224 21.61 23.77 16.51
C THR A 224 20.88 23.91 17.84
N THR A 225 20.68 22.79 18.53
CA THR A 225 20.20 22.81 19.92
C THR A 225 21.37 23.21 20.80
N ALA A 226 21.47 24.49 21.14
CA ALA A 226 22.37 24.96 22.18
C ALA A 226 21.87 24.42 23.53
N THR A 227 22.52 23.37 24.03
CA THR A 227 22.27 22.83 25.37
C THR A 227 22.96 23.73 26.40
N THR A 228 22.22 24.61 27.06
CA THR A 228 22.71 25.30 28.26
C THR A 228 22.68 24.30 29.42
N ILE A 229 23.84 23.83 29.85
CA ILE A 229 23.98 22.95 31.02
C ILE A 229 23.80 23.80 32.29
N SER A 230 22.66 23.68 32.97
CA SER A 230 22.50 24.21 34.32
C SER A 230 23.06 23.21 35.34
N LYS A 231 23.96 23.71 36.20
CA LYS A 231 24.63 22.97 37.28
C LYS A 231 23.61 22.49 38.33
N ALA A 232 23.67 21.23 38.74
CA ALA A 232 22.80 20.67 39.77
C ALA A 232 23.11 21.24 41.18
N PRO A 233 22.10 21.41 42.07
CA PRO A 233 22.34 21.85 43.44
C PRO A 233 22.87 20.72 44.32
N SER A 234 23.81 21.05 45.21
CA SER A 234 24.42 20.12 46.18
C SER A 234 23.46 19.73 47.31
N PRO A 235 23.54 18.50 47.83
CA PRO A 235 22.64 18.02 48.89
C PRO A 235 22.94 18.68 50.26
N PRO A 236 21.94 18.76 51.15
CA PRO A 236 22.07 19.36 52.47
C PRO A 236 22.91 18.49 53.42
N ARG A 237 23.61 19.16 54.36
CA ARG A 237 24.41 18.56 55.44
C ARG A 237 23.54 17.94 56.53
#